data_AF-A0A3B9TY27-F1
#
_entry.id   AF-A0A3B9TY27-F1
#
_cell.length_a   1.000
_cell.length_b   1.000
_cell.length_c   1.000
_cell.angle_alpha   90.00
_cell.angle_beta   90.00
_cell.angle_gamma   90.00
#
_symmetry.space_group_name_H-M   'P 1'
#
loop_
_entity.id
_entity.type
_entity.pdbx_description
1 polymer ?
#
loop_
_entity_poly.entity_id
_entity_poly.type
_entity_poly.pdbx_seq_one_letter_code
_entity_poly.pdbx_strand_id
1 'polypeptide(L)' 'DGGEAALFLAEAPDGLAIVERDQQQAFLDMAASVGLSLATPRQVEGFNMSKGKNVLIFLYRADGFDRNGING' A
#
# COMPACT_ATOMS: atom_id res chain seq x y z
N ASP A 1 10.35 -0.91 3.84
CA ASP A 1 9.41 -1.18 4.96
C ASP A 1 7.98 -0.96 4.46
N GLY A 2 6.95 -1.58 5.05
CA GLY A 2 5.55 -1.26 4.76
C GLY A 2 5.21 0.22 4.96
N GLY A 3 5.77 0.87 5.97
CA GLY A 3 5.54 2.31 6.20
C GLY A 3 6.08 3.19 5.06
N GLU A 4 7.31 2.96 4.61
CA GLU A 4 7.90 3.70 3.47
C GLU A 4 7.07 3.54 2.19
N ALA A 5 6.51 2.35 1.95
CA ALA A 5 5.66 2.12 0.79
C ALA A 5 4.39 2.97 0.81
N ALA A 6 3.83 3.28 1.99
CA ALA A 6 2.69 4.18 2.13
C ALA A 6 3.07 5.63 1.82
N LEU A 7 4.24 6.09 2.28
CA LEU A 7 4.76 7.43 1.98
C LEU A 7 4.99 7.60 0.47
N PHE A 8 5.63 6.63 -0.18
CA PHE A 8 5.83 6.68 -1.64
C PHE A 8 4.53 6.64 -2.42
N LEU A 9 3.53 5.90 -1.95
CA LEU A 9 2.22 5.91 -2.59
C LEU A 9 1.52 7.27 -2.44
N ALA A 10 1.65 7.93 -1.30
CA ALA A 10 1.09 9.26 -1.08
C ALA A 10 1.68 10.34 -2.00
N GLU A 11 2.94 10.17 -2.42
CA GLU A 11 3.62 11.08 -3.36
C GLU A 11 3.35 10.76 -4.83
N ALA A 12 2.74 9.61 -5.15
CA ALA A 12 2.56 9.11 -6.50
C ALA A 12 1.06 8.98 -6.87
N PRO A 13 0.48 9.97 -7.59
CA PRO A 13 -0.95 9.98 -7.94
C PRO A 13 -1.44 8.73 -8.69
N ASP A 14 -0.58 8.14 -9.54
CA ASP A 14 -0.85 6.90 -10.29
C ASP A 14 -0.11 5.67 -9.73
N GLY A 15 0.48 5.81 -8.54
CA GLY A 15 1.35 4.83 -7.90
C GLY A 15 0.66 3.50 -7.59
N LEU A 16 1.49 2.47 -7.43
CA LEU A 16 1.08 1.14 -7.00
C LEU A 16 2.03 0.70 -5.90
N ALA A 17 1.50 0.43 -4.70
CA ALA A 17 2.26 -0.22 -3.64
C ALA A 17 2.01 -1.73 -3.66
N ILE A 18 3.11 -2.48 -3.62
CA ILE A 18 3.13 -3.94 -3.51
C ILE A 18 3.58 -4.27 -2.08
N VAL A 19 2.70 -4.88 -1.30
CA VAL A 19 2.92 -5.07 0.14
C VAL A 19 2.75 -6.54 0.49
N GLU A 20 3.79 -7.17 1.04
CA GLU A 20 3.68 -8.53 1.60
C GLU A 20 2.83 -8.51 2.88
N ARG A 21 2.13 -9.60 3.19
CA ARG A 21 1.28 -9.74 4.39
C ARG A 21 1.97 -9.32 5.68
N ASP A 22 3.22 -9.70 5.86
CA ASP A 22 3.97 -9.42 7.09
C ASP A 22 4.32 -7.90 7.23
N GLN A 23 4.06 -7.08 6.21
CA GLN A 23 4.26 -5.63 6.19
C GLN A 23 2.96 -4.83 6.04
N GLN A 24 1.83 -5.53 5.86
CA GLN A 24 0.55 -4.89 5.56
C GLN A 24 0.09 -3.95 6.67
N GLN A 25 0.23 -4.35 7.93
CA GLN A 25 -0.22 -3.52 9.05
C GLN A 25 0.56 -2.21 9.14
N ALA A 26 1.89 -2.27 9.05
CA ALA A 26 2.74 -1.08 9.07
C ALA A 26 2.44 -0.12 7.91
N PHE A 27 2.12 -0.66 6.73
CA PHE A 27 1.66 0.12 5.59
C PHE A 27 0.33 0.82 5.87
N LEU A 28 -0.67 0.09 6.38
CA LEU A 28 -2.00 0.64 6.68
C LEU A 28 -1.95 1.70 7.78
N ASP A 29 -1.17 1.47 8.83
CA ASP A 29 -0.99 2.42 9.93
C ASP A 29 -0.35 3.72 9.42
N MET A 30 0.68 3.61 8.58
CA MET A 30 1.32 4.77 7.98
C MET A 30 0.39 5.50 7.02
N ALA A 31 -0.32 4.79 6.13
CA ALA A 31 -1.28 5.37 5.20
C ALA A 31 -2.37 6.17 5.95
N ALA A 32 -2.90 5.62 7.04
CA ALA A 32 -3.85 6.31 7.90
C ALA A 32 -3.24 7.56 8.56
N SER A 33 -1.99 7.47 9.05
CA SER A 33 -1.31 8.59 9.70
C SER A 33 -1.09 9.81 8.79
N VAL A 34 -0.96 9.58 7.48
CA VAL A 34 -0.79 10.64 6.46
C VAL A 34 -2.08 10.99 5.72
N GLY A 35 -3.22 10.42 6.12
CA GLY A 35 -4.51 10.68 5.48
C GLY A 35 -4.65 10.12 4.07
N LEU A 36 -3.85 9.12 3.71
CA LEU A 36 -3.92 8.48 2.39
C LEU A 36 -5.15 7.58 2.32
N SER A 37 -6.06 7.95 1.43
CA SER A 37 -7.25 7.15 1.12
C SER A 37 -6.89 6.09 0.07
N LEU A 38 -7.29 4.83 0.33
CA LEU A 38 -6.83 3.67 -0.43
C LEU A 38 -8.03 3.00 -1.10
N ALA A 39 -7.88 2.71 -2.40
CA ALA A 39 -8.82 1.85 -3.09
C ALA A 39 -8.76 0.42 -2.51
N THR A 40 -9.85 -0.33 -2.64
CA THR A 40 -9.92 -1.75 -2.23
C THR A 40 -8.74 -2.53 -2.83
N PRO A 41 -7.88 -3.15 -2.01
CA PRO A 41 -6.68 -3.80 -2.51
C PRO A 41 -7.01 -5.06 -3.29
N ARG A 42 -6.21 -5.35 -4.32
CA ARG A 42 -6.19 -6.68 -4.93
C ARG A 42 -5.24 -7.58 -4.16
N GLN A 43 -5.62 -8.84 -4.00
CA GLN A 43 -4.80 -9.84 -3.31
C GLN A 43 -4.26 -10.85 -4.32
N VAL A 44 -2.99 -11.22 -4.15
CA VAL A 44 -2.31 -12.24 -4.92
C VAL A 44 -1.70 -13.23 -3.95
N GLU A 45 -2.18 -14.46 -3.99
CA GLU A 45 -1.58 -15.59 -3.29
C GLU A 45 -0.68 -16.37 -4.24
N GLY A 46 0.47 -16.80 -3.74
CA GLY A 46 1.39 -17.59 -4.54
C GLY A 46 2.52 -18.21 -3.74
N PHE A 47 3.45 -18.81 -4.45
CA PHE A 47 4.65 -19.43 -3.87
C PHE A 47 5.88 -18.67 -4.33
N ASN A 48 6.64 -18.12 -3.38
CA ASN A 48 7.92 -17.51 -3.67
C ASN A 48 8.97 -18.61 -3.79
N MET A 49 9.36 -18.93 -5.03
CA MET A 49 10.32 -20.00 -5.33
C MET A 49 11.70 -19.75 -4.72
N SER A 50 12.18 -18.51 -4.65
CA SER A 50 13.50 -18.21 -4.08
C SER A 50 13.53 -18.28 -2.56
N LYS A 51 12.40 -18.00 -1.90
CA LYS A 51 12.24 -18.08 -0.44
C LYS A 51 11.64 -19.42 0.04
N GLY A 52 11.25 -20.30 -0.88
CA GLY A 52 10.65 -21.61 -0.57
C GLY A 52 9.37 -21.56 0.27
N LYS A 53 8.61 -20.45 0.19
CA LYS A 53 7.43 -20.24 1.05
C LYS A 53 6.25 -19.66 0.29
N ASN A 54 5.04 -19.98 0.77
CA ASN A 54 3.83 -19.28 0.36
C ASN A 54 3.92 -17.81 0.76
N VAL A 55 3.43 -16.94 -0.12
CA VAL A 55 3.36 -15.50 0.09
C VAL A 55 1.96 -15.01 -0.26
N LEU A 56 1.50 -14.04 0.51
CA LEU A 56 0.31 -13.26 0.23
C LEU A 56 0.76 -11.82 0.01
N ILE A 57 0.40 -11.26 -1.13
CA ILE A 57 0.76 -9.91 -1.56
C ILE A 57 -0.51 -9.10 -1.77
N PHE A 58 -0.49 -7.86 -1.30
CA PHE A 58 -1.54 -6.86 -1.49
C PHE A 58 -1.06 -5.81 -2.48
N LEU A 59 -1.95 -5.43 -3.40
CA LEU A 59 -1.74 -4.38 -4.38
C LEU A 59 -2.62 -3.19 -4.04
N TYR A 60 -2.02 -2.10 -3.57
CA TYR A 60 -2.70 -0.88 -3.14
C TYR A 60 -2.51 0.25 -4.14
N ARG A 61 -3.57 1.02 -4.36
CA ARG A 61 -3.56 2.30 -5.07
C ARG A 61 -4.20 3.36 -4.18
N ALA A 62 -3.78 4.61 -4.32
CA ALA A 62 -4.55 5.72 -3.80
C ALA A 62 -5.95 5.69 -4.46
N ASP A 63 -7.03 5.80 -3.68
CA ASP A 63 -8.27 6.28 -4.28
C ASP A 63 -8.03 7.75 -4.66
N GLY A 64 -8.62 8.20 -5.78
CA GLY A 64 -8.20 9.42 -6.49
C GLY A 64 -7.73 10.52 -5.54
N PHE A 65 -6.41 10.69 -5.42
CA PHE A 65 -5.79 11.63 -4.50
C PHE A 65 -6.17 13.04 -4.96
N ASP A 66 -7.20 13.63 -4.34
CA ASP A 66 -7.49 15.04 -4.53
C ASP A 66 -6.49 15.85 -3.71
N ARG A 67 -5.40 16.24 -4.36
CA ARG A 67 -4.36 17.14 -3.81
C ARG A 67 -4.93 18.46 -3.26
N ASN A 68 -6.18 18.82 -3.58
CA ASN A 68 -6.83 20.04 -3.13
C ASN A 68 -7.70 19.87 -1.86
N GLY A 69 -7.86 18.65 -1.33
CA GLY A 69 -8.66 18.37 -0.13
C GLY A 69 -8.04 18.85 1.19
N ILE A 70 -6.83 19.42 1.16
CA ILE A 70 -6.13 19.97 2.32
C ILE A 70 -6.43 21.47 2.45
N ASN A 71 -7.71 21.83 2.56
CA ASN A 71 -8.14 23.15 3.03
C ASN A 71 -9.46 22.97 3.79
N GLY A 72 -9.34 22.63 5.07
CA GLY A 72 -10.41 22.76 6.08
C GLY A 72 -10.15 23.99 6.94
#